data_AF-A0A6P2D560-F1
#
_entry.id   AF-A0A6P2D560-F1
#
_cell.length_a   1.000
_cell.length_b   1.000
_cell.length_c   1.000
_cell.angle_alpha   90.00
_cell.angle_beta   90.00
_cell.angle_gamma   90.00
#
_symmetry.space_group_name_H-M   'P 1'
#
loop_
_entity.id
_entity.type
_entity.pdbx_description
1 polymer ?
#
loop_
_entity_poly.entity_id
_entity_poly.type
_entity_poly.pdbx_seq_one_letter_code
_entity_poly.pdbx_strand_id
1 'polypeptide(L)'
;MSTETALLHAITANRSDNTARLAFADWLDENGEPDRAAYLRLQVELVREWWYDKPCTEIYARMAELASRIDSAWLATVRRCTTPAPPVNVEEALPDLRGKAKTAVRLHPRPGEAPVDASKIGGMFLWPKNEPWPVCPTHGNIPYVTALQLRKEDVPELGFPIGTDLFQLLWCPQGHDEDEMYCPKPAVYWRKHTSVKRPLAAAPEPADIEYEYFPRPCVLYPERVTEYPDPFEFYPAGIGYDIEGNESPNLCAALAVAQSQPAVRELRPPAGADDLYQCWLSTVEGTKVGGYPDWVQDSHYPNCGCGAKMEHLLSFGSWEWGGNNWGRWVAVEDRPILSAAFREQESVHRAHGCTFGDAGRMYVFVCRNHREPHIRAFMQCS
;
A
#
# COMPACT_ATOMS: atom_id res chain seq x y z
N MET A 1 19.85 12.14 21.12
CA MET A 1 19.06 10.97 20.70
C MET A 1 19.60 9.76 21.45
N SER A 2 18.77 8.97 22.13
CA SER A 2 19.26 7.76 22.82
C SER A 2 19.60 6.67 21.80
N THR A 3 20.38 5.67 22.21
CA THR A 3 20.71 4.50 21.37
C THR A 3 19.45 3.76 20.91
N GLU A 4 18.48 3.57 21.82
CA GLU A 4 17.18 2.97 21.50
C GLU A 4 16.45 3.73 20.39
N THR A 5 16.36 5.07 20.49
CA THR A 5 15.71 5.89 19.45
C THR A 5 16.42 5.76 18.11
N ALA A 6 17.75 5.68 18.08
CA ALA A 6 18.51 5.52 16.84
C ALA A 6 18.28 4.14 16.20
N LEU A 7 18.26 3.06 16.99
CA LEU A 7 18.00 1.70 16.51
C LEU A 7 16.55 1.55 16.01
N LEU A 8 15.59 2.14 16.73
CA LEU A 8 14.19 2.18 16.31
C LEU A 8 13.99 2.98 15.02
N HIS A 9 14.68 4.11 14.88
CA HIS A 9 14.70 4.88 13.63
C HIS A 9 15.28 4.05 12.47
N ALA A 10 16.35 3.29 12.68
CA ALA A 10 16.93 2.43 11.65
C ALA A 10 15.93 1.36 11.15
N ILE A 11 15.19 0.72 12.05
CA ILE A 11 14.16 -0.27 11.69
C ILE A 11 12.97 0.39 10.97
N THR A 12 12.53 1.57 11.42
CA THR A 12 11.37 2.24 10.82
C THR A 12 11.68 2.87 9.47
N ALA A 13 12.92 3.32 9.23
CA ALA A 13 13.39 3.82 7.95
C ALA A 13 13.51 2.71 6.88
N ASN A 14 13.85 1.48 7.28
CA ASN A 14 13.84 0.32 6.41
C ASN A 14 13.28 -0.91 7.13
N ARG A 15 11.95 -1.10 7.06
CA ARG A 15 11.26 -2.16 7.80
C ARG A 15 11.65 -3.58 7.39
N SER A 16 12.22 -3.75 6.19
CA SER A 16 12.73 -5.03 5.68
C SER A 16 14.15 -5.38 6.13
N ASP A 17 14.88 -4.46 6.76
CA ASP A 17 16.26 -4.68 7.18
C ASP A 17 16.34 -5.61 8.39
N ASN A 18 16.71 -6.87 8.12
CA ASN A 18 16.93 -7.87 9.15
C ASN A 18 18.13 -7.52 10.06
N THR A 19 19.16 -6.85 9.53
CA THR A 19 20.36 -6.49 10.31
C THR A 19 20.02 -5.45 11.37
N ALA A 20 19.28 -4.41 11.01
CA ALA A 20 18.81 -3.40 11.97
C ALA A 20 17.94 -4.01 13.08
N ARG A 21 17.06 -4.96 12.73
CA ARG A 21 16.21 -5.69 13.68
C ARG A 21 17.02 -6.55 14.65
N LEU A 22 17.99 -7.31 14.14
CA LEU A 22 18.85 -8.16 14.98
C LEU A 22 19.75 -7.32 15.90
N ALA A 23 20.35 -6.24 15.38
CA ALA A 23 21.14 -5.33 16.20
C ALA A 23 20.30 -4.69 17.33
N PHE A 24 19.04 -4.34 17.06
CA PHE A 24 18.16 -3.83 18.11
C PHE A 24 17.78 -4.92 19.11
N ALA A 25 17.55 -6.16 18.66
CA ALA A 25 17.29 -7.29 19.54
C ALA A 25 18.46 -7.57 20.49
N ASP A 26 19.70 -7.55 20.00
CA ASP A 26 20.89 -7.74 20.83
C ASP A 26 21.01 -6.64 21.90
N TRP A 27 20.79 -5.38 21.50
CA TRP A 27 20.77 -4.27 22.44
C TRP A 27 19.64 -4.42 23.49
N LEU A 28 18.44 -4.87 23.10
CA LEU A 28 17.32 -5.08 24.01
C LEU A 28 17.65 -6.16 25.06
N ASP A 29 18.27 -7.27 24.67
CA ASP A 29 18.73 -8.30 25.62
C ASP A 29 19.74 -7.75 26.62
N GLU A 30 20.75 -7.01 26.14
CA GLU A 30 21.76 -6.38 26.98
C GLU A 30 21.17 -5.36 27.97
N ASN A 31 19.98 -4.83 27.66
CA ASN A 31 19.28 -3.83 28.47
C ASN A 31 18.08 -4.43 29.23
N GLY A 32 17.98 -5.76 29.33
CA GLY A 32 16.98 -6.42 30.19
C GLY A 32 15.57 -6.49 29.59
N GLU A 33 15.44 -6.44 28.27
CA GLU A 33 14.18 -6.48 27.52
C GLU A 33 14.06 -7.76 26.64
N PRO A 34 14.18 -8.98 27.22
CA PRO A 34 14.33 -10.21 26.44
C PRO A 34 13.10 -10.58 25.63
N ASP A 35 11.89 -10.22 26.08
CA ASP A 35 10.66 -10.50 25.33
C ASP A 35 10.60 -9.67 24.04
N ARG A 36 11.00 -8.39 24.09
CA ARG A 36 11.10 -7.51 22.91
C ARG A 36 12.20 -8.00 21.95
N ALA A 37 13.34 -8.39 22.49
CA ALA A 37 14.43 -8.97 21.71
C ALA A 37 14.00 -10.25 20.97
N ALA A 38 13.39 -11.20 21.70
CA ALA A 38 12.87 -12.44 21.14
C ALA A 38 11.82 -12.18 20.05
N TYR A 39 10.92 -11.21 20.26
CA TYR A 39 9.91 -10.84 19.26
C TYR A 39 10.54 -10.36 17.95
N LEU A 40 11.55 -9.48 18.00
CA LEU A 40 12.25 -9.02 16.79
C LEU A 40 13.00 -10.14 16.07
N ARG A 41 13.62 -11.07 16.81
CA ARG A 41 14.28 -12.24 16.21
C ARG A 41 13.27 -13.15 15.52
N LEU A 42 12.10 -13.38 16.12
CA LEU A 42 11.04 -14.16 15.49
C LEU A 42 10.48 -13.49 14.24
N GLN A 43 10.40 -12.16 14.17
CA GLN A 43 10.04 -11.48 12.91
C GLN A 43 11.07 -11.72 11.78
N VAL A 44 12.35 -11.88 12.12
CA VAL A 44 13.40 -12.20 11.15
C VAL A 44 13.34 -13.68 10.77
N GLU A 45 13.18 -14.57 11.75
CA GLU A 45 13.01 -16.00 11.54
C GLU A 45 11.78 -16.29 10.67
N LEU A 46 10.64 -15.68 11.00
CA LEU A 46 9.40 -15.82 10.26
C LEU A 46 9.61 -15.55 8.77
N VAL A 47 10.23 -14.44 8.40
CA VAL A 47 10.43 -14.09 6.98
C VAL A 47 11.47 -14.98 6.29
N ARG A 48 12.43 -15.54 7.02
CA ARG A 48 13.41 -16.50 6.47
C ARG A 48 12.80 -17.87 6.24
N GLU A 49 11.93 -18.29 7.15
CA GLU A 49 11.33 -19.63 7.14
C GLU A 49 10.04 -19.68 6.34
N TRP A 50 9.36 -18.56 6.13
CA TRP A 50 8.08 -18.54 5.44
C TRP A 50 8.23 -18.93 3.97
N TRP A 51 7.44 -19.91 3.58
CA TRP A 51 7.19 -20.28 2.19
C TRP A 51 5.75 -20.76 2.08
N TYR A 52 5.24 -20.82 0.86
CA TYR A 52 3.83 -21.14 0.58
C TYR A 52 3.38 -22.52 1.10
N ASP A 53 4.31 -23.46 1.28
CA ASP A 53 4.05 -24.81 1.81
C ASP A 53 4.34 -24.95 3.31
N LYS A 54 4.76 -23.86 3.97
CA LYS A 54 5.25 -23.86 5.34
C LYS A 54 4.42 -22.93 6.24
N PRO A 55 3.48 -23.46 7.05
CA PRO A 55 2.50 -22.65 7.77
C PRO A 55 3.05 -21.84 8.96
N CYS A 56 4.35 -21.91 9.29
CA CYS A 56 5.01 -21.15 10.38
C CYS A 56 4.23 -21.08 11.72
N THR A 57 3.38 -22.07 12.00
CA THR A 57 2.36 -22.02 13.06
C THR A 57 2.97 -21.80 14.45
N GLU A 58 4.10 -22.47 14.74
CA GLU A 58 4.80 -22.34 16.01
C GLU A 58 5.40 -20.94 16.21
N ILE A 59 5.94 -20.34 15.13
CA ILE A 59 6.46 -18.98 15.16
C ILE A 59 5.33 -17.98 15.44
N TYR A 60 4.19 -18.11 14.75
CA TYR A 60 3.03 -17.25 15.01
C TYR A 60 2.52 -17.39 16.44
N ALA A 61 2.39 -18.62 16.94
CA ALA A 61 1.94 -18.87 18.32
C ALA A 61 2.88 -18.23 19.34
N ARG A 62 4.20 -18.37 19.15
CA ARG A 62 5.20 -17.76 20.04
C ARG A 62 5.22 -16.24 19.95
N MET A 63 5.09 -15.68 18.75
CA MET A 63 4.98 -14.23 18.55
C MET A 63 3.73 -13.66 19.23
N ALA A 64 2.57 -14.34 19.14
CA ALA A 64 1.34 -13.94 19.81
C ALA A 64 1.48 -14.00 21.34
N GLU A 65 2.12 -15.05 21.85
CA GLU A 65 2.41 -15.19 23.29
C GLU A 65 3.28 -14.04 23.82
N LEU A 66 4.37 -13.71 23.12
CA LEU A 66 5.23 -12.57 23.45
C LEU A 66 4.48 -11.24 23.35
N ALA A 67 3.71 -11.04 22.27
CA ALA A 67 2.93 -9.84 22.04
C ALA A 67 1.93 -9.57 23.18
N SER A 68 1.42 -10.61 23.86
CA SER A 68 0.52 -10.44 25.01
C SER A 68 1.17 -9.79 26.23
N ARG A 69 2.52 -9.75 26.30
CA ARG A 69 3.31 -9.19 27.39
C ARG A 69 4.06 -7.90 27.02
N ILE A 70 4.08 -7.55 25.73
CA ILE A 70 4.78 -6.38 25.20
C ILE A 70 3.78 -5.24 25.01
N ASP A 71 4.21 -4.02 25.31
CA ASP A 71 3.44 -2.81 25.04
C ASP A 71 2.98 -2.72 23.58
N SER A 72 1.69 -2.43 23.38
CA SER A 72 1.07 -2.44 22.05
C SER A 72 1.55 -1.30 21.15
N ALA A 73 1.92 -0.14 21.73
CA ALA A 73 2.48 0.97 20.97
C ALA A 73 3.89 0.64 20.46
N TRP A 74 4.69 -0.08 21.27
CA TRP A 74 5.97 -0.62 20.83
C TRP A 74 5.80 -1.64 19.70
N LEU A 75 4.87 -2.59 19.82
CA LEU A 75 4.57 -3.57 18.77
C LEU A 75 4.13 -2.90 17.46
N ALA A 76 3.28 -1.88 17.55
CA ALA A 76 2.88 -1.08 16.40
C ALA A 76 4.12 -0.42 15.77
N THR A 77 5.01 0.16 16.56
CA THR A 77 6.20 0.85 16.02
C THR A 77 7.13 -0.08 15.25
N VAL A 78 7.41 -1.27 15.78
CA VAL A 78 8.32 -2.26 15.15
C VAL A 78 7.64 -3.19 14.14
N ARG A 79 6.33 -3.00 13.88
CA ARG A 79 5.57 -3.81 12.92
C ARG A 79 6.31 -3.95 11.60
N ARG A 80 6.21 -5.15 11.04
CA ARG A 80 6.73 -5.50 9.73
C ARG A 80 5.56 -6.00 8.89
N CYS A 81 5.54 -5.59 7.63
CA CYS A 81 4.64 -6.13 6.62
C CYS A 81 5.55 -6.55 5.48
N THR A 82 5.72 -7.86 5.31
CA THR A 82 6.56 -8.47 4.30
C THR A 82 5.68 -9.16 3.29
N THR A 83 5.62 -8.60 2.10
CA THR A 83 5.09 -9.23 0.92
C THR A 83 5.88 -10.51 0.63
N PRO A 84 5.22 -11.67 0.49
CA PRO A 84 5.83 -12.92 0.00
C PRO A 84 6.78 -12.71 -1.19
N ALA A 85 7.68 -13.64 -1.47
CA ALA A 85 8.34 -13.65 -2.79
C ALA A 85 7.40 -14.30 -3.82
N PRO A 86 7.49 -13.98 -5.12
CA PRO A 86 6.80 -14.76 -6.14
C PRO A 86 7.32 -16.22 -6.10
N PRO A 87 6.50 -17.23 -6.43
CA PRO A 87 6.90 -18.64 -6.39
C PRO A 87 7.93 -19.00 -7.48
N VAL A 88 8.18 -18.09 -8.43
CA VAL A 88 9.13 -18.23 -9.54
C VAL A 88 9.82 -16.90 -9.83
N ASN A 89 10.95 -16.95 -10.56
CA ASN A 89 11.52 -15.74 -11.16
C ASN A 89 10.62 -15.25 -12.31
N VAL A 90 10.04 -14.07 -12.16
CA VAL A 90 9.08 -13.51 -13.12
C VAL A 90 9.69 -13.28 -14.52
N GLU A 91 10.91 -12.78 -14.61
CA GLU A 91 11.57 -12.49 -15.90
C GLU A 91 12.17 -13.75 -16.58
N GLU A 92 12.26 -14.87 -15.86
CA GLU A 92 12.54 -16.20 -16.44
C GLU A 92 11.25 -16.86 -16.91
N ALA A 93 10.18 -16.75 -16.11
CA ALA A 93 8.84 -17.25 -16.45
C ALA A 93 8.27 -16.53 -17.69
N LEU A 94 8.52 -15.22 -17.79
CA LEU A 94 8.05 -14.34 -18.86
C LEU A 94 9.19 -13.41 -19.32
N PRO A 95 10.03 -13.85 -20.27
CA PRO A 95 11.16 -13.07 -20.77
C PRO A 95 10.81 -11.69 -21.33
N ASP A 96 9.58 -11.50 -21.82
CA ASP A 96 9.09 -10.22 -22.34
C ASP A 96 8.92 -9.15 -21.24
N LEU A 97 8.97 -9.55 -19.97
CA LEU A 97 8.96 -8.65 -18.81
C LEU A 97 10.34 -8.12 -18.43
N ARG A 98 11.41 -8.59 -19.07
CA ARG A 98 12.77 -8.12 -18.79
C ARG A 98 12.88 -6.60 -18.95
N GLY A 99 13.34 -5.94 -17.89
CA GLY A 99 13.47 -4.49 -17.88
C GLY A 99 12.15 -3.72 -17.72
N LYS A 100 11.05 -4.43 -17.44
CA LYS A 100 9.75 -3.82 -17.11
C LYS A 100 9.47 -3.81 -15.60
N ALA A 101 10.35 -4.37 -14.77
CA ALA A 101 10.23 -4.27 -13.32
C ALA A 101 10.16 -2.81 -12.86
N LYS A 102 9.17 -2.48 -12.02
CA LYS A 102 9.07 -1.19 -11.32
C LYS A 102 9.02 -1.40 -9.82
N THR A 103 9.56 -0.45 -9.07
CA THR A 103 9.35 -0.38 -7.63
C THR A 103 8.01 0.25 -7.33
N ALA A 104 7.19 -0.43 -6.52
CA ALA A 104 6.01 0.10 -5.88
C ALA A 104 6.23 0.17 -4.37
N VAL A 105 5.61 1.15 -3.70
CA VAL A 105 5.62 1.25 -2.23
C VAL A 105 4.21 0.98 -1.72
N ARG A 106 3.99 -0.22 -1.17
CA ARG A 106 2.75 -0.59 -0.47
C ARG A 106 2.68 0.15 0.85
N LEU A 107 1.56 0.78 1.16
CA LEU A 107 1.45 1.62 2.36
C LEU A 107 0.95 0.87 3.60
N HIS A 108 0.32 -0.30 3.42
CA HIS A 108 -0.13 -1.20 4.50
C HIS A 108 -0.84 -0.45 5.65
N PRO A 109 -1.99 0.19 5.41
CA PRO A 109 -2.69 0.95 6.43
C PRO A 109 -3.19 0.04 7.56
N ARG A 110 -3.04 0.48 8.81
CA ARG A 110 -3.66 -0.16 9.99
C ARG A 110 -4.41 0.88 10.81
N PRO A 111 -5.58 0.54 11.40
CA PRO A 111 -6.33 1.46 12.22
C PRO A 111 -5.47 2.07 13.32
N GLY A 112 -5.50 3.39 13.46
CA GLY A 112 -4.74 4.08 14.49
C GLY A 112 -4.49 5.54 14.16
N GLU A 113 -4.26 6.32 15.22
CA GLU A 113 -3.85 7.72 15.11
C GLU A 113 -2.33 7.83 14.96
N ALA A 114 -1.91 8.78 14.15
CA ALA A 114 -0.50 9.13 13.97
C ALA A 114 -0.29 10.63 14.23
N PRO A 115 0.93 11.05 14.62
CA PRO A 115 1.29 12.46 14.73
C PRO A 115 0.88 13.26 13.49
N VAL A 116 0.56 14.53 13.69
CA VAL A 116 -0.02 15.40 12.66
C VAL A 116 0.87 15.55 11.42
N ASP A 117 2.18 15.38 11.56
CA ASP A 117 3.20 15.50 10.51
C ASP A 117 3.67 14.14 9.95
N ALA A 118 3.19 13.02 10.48
CA ALA A 118 3.57 11.68 10.04
C ALA A 118 2.95 11.30 8.69
N SER A 119 3.52 10.27 8.04
CA SER A 119 2.82 9.59 6.96
C SER A 119 1.61 8.82 7.50
N LYS A 120 0.40 9.11 7.01
CA LYS A 120 -0.87 8.61 7.56
C LYS A 120 -2.01 8.69 6.54
N ILE A 121 -3.07 7.93 6.76
CA ILE A 121 -4.37 8.11 6.11
C ILE A 121 -5.35 8.65 7.15
N GLY A 122 -6.26 9.53 6.73
CA GLY A 122 -7.27 10.07 7.63
C GLY A 122 -6.70 10.94 8.76
N GLY A 123 -7.57 11.38 9.66
CA GLY A 123 -7.22 12.18 10.82
C GLY A 123 -6.62 13.55 10.47
N MET A 124 -6.17 14.31 11.47
CA MET A 124 -5.66 15.65 11.21
C MET A 124 -4.30 15.63 10.50
N PHE A 125 -4.18 16.44 9.44
CA PHE A 125 -2.95 16.68 8.67
C PHE A 125 -2.22 17.93 9.15
N LEU A 126 -0.93 18.03 8.81
CA LEU A 126 -0.12 19.20 9.10
C LEU A 126 -0.51 20.37 8.17
N TRP A 127 -1.50 21.14 8.60
CA TRP A 127 -2.07 22.25 7.83
C TRP A 127 -1.76 23.61 8.46
N PRO A 128 -1.31 24.65 7.72
CA PRO A 128 -1.08 25.97 8.30
C PRO A 128 -2.39 26.64 8.74
N LYS A 129 -2.44 27.18 9.96
CA LYS A 129 -3.63 27.85 10.51
C LYS A 129 -4.17 29.00 9.65
N ASN A 130 -3.32 29.67 8.89
CA ASN A 130 -3.68 30.84 8.08
C ASN A 130 -3.96 30.51 6.60
N GLU A 131 -3.83 29.24 6.20
CA GLU A 131 -4.12 28.79 4.85
C GLU A 131 -5.57 28.28 4.81
N PRO A 132 -6.43 28.82 3.91
CA PRO A 132 -7.82 28.36 3.80
C PRO A 132 -7.89 26.85 3.56
N TRP A 133 -8.82 26.18 4.23
CA TRP A 133 -9.08 24.77 3.98
C TRP A 133 -9.72 24.57 2.60
N PRO A 134 -9.31 23.57 1.80
CA PRO A 134 -9.94 23.29 0.51
C PRO A 134 -11.42 22.91 0.67
N VAL A 135 -12.25 23.45 -0.21
CA VAL A 135 -13.70 23.23 -0.25
C VAL A 135 -14.16 22.85 -1.66
N CYS A 136 -15.25 22.11 -1.76
CA CYS A 136 -15.81 21.70 -3.05
C CYS A 136 -16.93 22.64 -3.49
N PRO A 137 -16.74 23.46 -4.56
CA PRO A 137 -17.76 24.39 -4.99
C PRO A 137 -19.01 23.69 -5.56
N THR A 138 -18.85 22.48 -6.14
CA THR A 138 -19.96 21.68 -6.67
C THR A 138 -20.93 21.24 -5.56
N HIS A 139 -20.38 20.90 -4.38
CA HIS A 139 -21.14 20.41 -3.24
C HIS A 139 -21.25 21.48 -2.14
N GLY A 140 -21.64 22.71 -2.53
CA GLY A 140 -21.97 23.77 -1.57
C GLY A 140 -20.81 24.25 -0.69
N ASN A 141 -19.58 24.19 -1.19
CA ASN A 141 -18.35 24.47 -0.44
C ASN A 141 -18.13 23.56 0.77
N ILE A 142 -18.55 22.30 0.68
CA ILE A 142 -18.21 21.28 1.68
C ILE A 142 -16.68 21.17 1.84
N PRO A 143 -16.14 21.12 3.07
CA PRO A 143 -14.71 20.95 3.28
C PRO A 143 -14.23 19.59 2.81
N TYR A 144 -13.04 19.56 2.20
CA TYR A 144 -12.41 18.32 1.80
C TYR A 144 -11.98 17.51 3.03
N VAL A 145 -11.99 16.18 2.90
CA VAL A 145 -11.48 15.27 3.92
C VAL A 145 -10.01 14.93 3.66
N THR A 146 -9.31 14.55 4.71
CA THR A 146 -7.89 14.19 4.72
C THR A 146 -7.68 12.75 4.26
N ALA A 147 -7.28 12.55 3.01
CA ALA A 147 -7.12 11.22 2.43
C ALA A 147 -5.77 10.59 2.76
N LEU A 148 -4.67 11.16 2.27
CA LEU A 148 -3.33 10.61 2.44
C LEU A 148 -2.29 11.71 2.66
N GLN A 149 -1.49 11.58 3.70
CA GLN A 149 -0.30 12.41 3.93
C GLN A 149 0.94 11.52 3.89
N LEU A 150 1.99 11.96 3.18
CA LEU A 150 3.24 11.23 3.05
C LEU A 150 4.44 12.15 3.23
N ARG A 151 5.38 11.74 4.07
CA ARG A 151 6.70 12.37 4.18
C ARG A 151 7.66 11.78 3.16
N LYS A 152 8.54 12.64 2.64
CA LYS A 152 9.59 12.23 1.69
C LYS A 152 10.56 11.21 2.27
N GLU A 153 10.80 11.23 3.58
CA GLU A 153 11.69 10.24 4.22
C GLU A 153 11.12 8.82 4.19
N ASP A 154 9.79 8.68 4.23
CA ASP A 154 9.13 7.38 4.24
C ASP A 154 8.98 6.84 2.80
N VAL A 155 8.63 7.71 1.85
CA VAL A 155 8.29 7.36 0.47
C VAL A 155 8.89 8.34 -0.56
N PRO A 156 10.23 8.43 -0.71
CA PRO A 156 10.88 9.31 -1.69
C PRO A 156 10.48 9.01 -3.14
N GLU A 157 10.05 7.79 -3.45
CA GLU A 157 9.57 7.32 -4.77
C GLU A 157 8.38 8.12 -5.29
N LEU A 158 7.63 8.80 -4.40
CA LEU A 158 6.53 9.68 -4.79
C LEU A 158 6.99 10.87 -5.65
N GLY A 159 8.28 11.22 -5.63
CA GLY A 159 8.85 12.29 -6.45
C GLY A 159 8.43 13.70 -6.01
N PHE A 160 8.99 14.18 -4.90
CA PHE A 160 8.64 15.49 -4.34
C PHE A 160 9.24 16.66 -5.15
N PRO A 161 8.46 17.72 -5.46
CA PRO A 161 9.00 18.97 -6.01
C PRO A 161 10.14 19.55 -5.17
N ILE A 162 11.04 20.28 -5.82
CA ILE A 162 12.21 20.88 -5.16
C ILE A 162 11.77 21.74 -3.96
N GLY A 163 12.42 21.52 -2.82
CA GLY A 163 12.15 22.27 -1.59
C GLY A 163 10.96 21.77 -0.77
N THR A 164 10.28 20.71 -1.21
CA THR A 164 9.17 20.06 -0.48
C THR A 164 9.59 18.69 0.07
N ASP A 165 8.99 18.30 1.19
CA ASP A 165 9.23 17.03 1.87
C ASP A 165 7.95 16.42 2.49
N LEU A 166 6.79 17.03 2.21
CA LEU A 166 5.47 16.58 2.64
C LEU A 166 4.48 16.68 1.48
N PHE A 167 3.78 15.58 1.21
CA PHE A 167 2.70 15.45 0.25
C PHE A 167 1.41 15.26 1.02
N GLN A 168 0.35 15.92 0.56
CA GLN A 168 -1.00 15.80 1.11
C GLN A 168 -1.99 15.68 -0.03
N LEU A 169 -2.75 14.60 -0.01
CA LEU A 169 -3.95 14.38 -0.81
C LEU A 169 -5.16 14.56 0.10
N LEU A 170 -6.00 15.53 -0.25
CA LEU A 170 -7.33 15.71 0.30
C LEU A 170 -8.33 15.46 -0.83
N TRP A 171 -9.59 15.17 -0.52
CA TRP A 171 -10.63 15.09 -1.56
C TRP A 171 -12.00 15.53 -1.07
N CYS A 172 -12.88 15.85 -2.01
CA CYS A 172 -14.30 16.04 -1.72
C CYS A 172 -14.90 14.74 -1.16
N PRO A 173 -15.65 14.76 -0.04
CA PRO A 173 -16.25 13.56 0.55
C PRO A 173 -17.55 13.11 -0.15
N GLN A 174 -17.71 13.47 -1.42
CA GLN A 174 -18.89 13.22 -2.26
C GLN A 174 -18.39 12.72 -3.62
N GLY A 175 -19.20 11.91 -4.30
CA GLY A 175 -18.91 11.44 -5.65
C GLY A 175 -18.87 12.58 -6.65
N HIS A 176 -18.08 12.42 -7.70
CA HIS A 176 -17.98 13.37 -8.80
C HIS A 176 -17.85 12.60 -10.11
N ASP A 177 -18.61 12.98 -11.13
CA ASP A 177 -18.66 12.36 -12.45
C ASP A 177 -18.16 13.29 -13.58
N GLU A 178 -17.74 14.51 -13.24
CA GLU A 178 -17.16 15.43 -14.21
C GLU A 178 -15.82 14.94 -14.77
N ASP A 179 -15.52 15.30 -16.02
CA ASP A 179 -14.23 15.04 -16.68
C ASP A 179 -13.79 13.56 -16.66
N GLU A 180 -14.75 12.63 -16.72
CA GLU A 180 -14.53 11.16 -16.68
C GLU A 180 -13.87 10.67 -15.38
N MET A 181 -13.93 11.45 -14.30
CA MET A 181 -13.28 11.13 -13.03
C MET A 181 -13.99 9.98 -12.29
N TYR A 182 -15.32 10.05 -12.18
CA TYR A 182 -16.15 9.08 -11.46
C TYR A 182 -15.71 8.78 -10.01
N CYS A 183 -14.87 9.61 -9.39
CA CYS A 183 -14.25 9.40 -8.07
C CYS A 183 -14.29 10.68 -7.21
N PRO A 184 -13.95 10.63 -5.92
CA PRO A 184 -13.77 11.82 -5.09
C PRO A 184 -12.79 12.82 -5.74
N LYS A 185 -13.20 14.09 -5.84
CA LYS A 185 -12.37 15.12 -6.46
C LYS A 185 -11.12 15.41 -5.63
N PRO A 186 -9.89 15.16 -6.16
CA PRO A 186 -8.67 15.33 -5.39
C PRO A 186 -8.21 16.79 -5.33
N ALA A 187 -7.59 17.16 -4.22
CA ALA A 187 -6.75 18.34 -4.07
C ALA A 187 -5.40 17.92 -3.48
N VAL A 188 -4.32 18.29 -4.16
CA VAL A 188 -2.96 17.89 -3.80
C VAL A 188 -2.14 19.11 -3.37
N TYR A 189 -1.39 18.95 -2.29
CA TYR A 189 -0.50 19.96 -1.75
C TYR A 189 0.89 19.37 -1.53
N TRP A 190 1.90 20.11 -2.01
CA TRP A 190 3.31 19.82 -1.77
C TRP A 190 3.87 20.93 -0.89
N ARG A 191 4.42 20.58 0.27
CA ARG A 191 4.96 21.57 1.20
C ARG A 191 6.22 21.09 1.89
N LYS A 192 6.91 22.01 2.55
CA LYS A 192 7.99 21.70 3.49
C LYS A 192 7.37 21.59 4.88
N HIS A 193 7.34 20.41 5.50
CA HIS A 193 6.68 20.18 6.80
C HIS A 193 7.20 21.17 7.87
N THR A 194 8.51 21.39 7.94
CA THR A 194 9.12 22.36 8.88
C THR A 194 8.71 23.82 8.65
N SER A 195 8.12 24.18 7.51
CA SER A 195 7.60 25.54 7.27
C SER A 195 6.28 25.81 8.01
N VAL A 196 5.54 24.75 8.39
CA VAL A 196 4.27 24.87 9.10
C VAL A 196 4.52 25.08 10.60
N LYS A 197 4.74 26.34 11.00
CA LYS A 197 5.05 26.70 12.40
C LYS A 197 3.84 26.76 13.33
N ARG A 198 2.65 27.00 12.77
CA ARG A 198 1.38 27.09 13.51
C ARG A 198 0.35 26.20 12.83
N PRO A 199 0.29 24.91 13.19
CA PRO A 199 -0.70 23.99 12.66
C PRO A 199 -2.12 24.43 13.03
N LEU A 200 -3.06 24.20 12.13
CA LEU A 200 -4.49 24.24 12.39
C LEU A 200 -4.82 23.15 13.41
N ALA A 201 -5.68 23.45 14.39
CA ALA A 201 -5.96 22.54 15.50
C ALA A 201 -6.86 21.37 15.10
N ALA A 202 -7.85 21.62 14.24
CA ALA A 202 -8.79 20.63 13.74
C ALA A 202 -9.22 21.00 12.32
N ALA A 203 -9.43 19.99 11.48
CA ALA A 203 -10.04 20.15 10.17
C ALA A 203 -11.51 20.58 10.34
N PRO A 204 -12.06 21.40 9.44
CA PRO A 204 -13.49 21.66 9.42
C PRO A 204 -14.28 20.36 9.19
N GLU A 205 -15.34 20.14 9.97
CA GLU A 205 -16.18 18.95 9.83
C GLU A 205 -17.14 19.09 8.64
N PRO A 206 -17.17 18.12 7.71
CA PRO A 206 -18.16 18.10 6.64
C PRO A 206 -19.55 17.74 7.19
N ALA A 207 -20.58 18.46 6.75
CA ALA A 207 -21.96 18.25 7.21
C ALA A 207 -22.68 17.07 6.54
N ASP A 208 -22.23 16.66 5.35
CA ASP A 208 -22.83 15.59 4.54
C ASP A 208 -21.72 14.76 3.90
N ILE A 209 -21.63 13.47 4.22
CA ILE A 209 -20.53 12.62 3.78
C ILE A 209 -21.06 11.33 3.16
N GLU A 210 -20.49 10.97 2.02
CA GLU A 210 -20.52 9.58 1.57
C GLU A 210 -19.46 8.82 2.37
N TYR A 211 -19.92 7.96 3.29
CA TYR A 211 -19.03 7.20 4.18
C TYR A 211 -17.99 6.37 3.41
N GLU A 212 -18.32 5.96 2.18
CA GLU A 212 -17.44 5.24 1.26
C GLU A 212 -16.19 6.03 0.88
N TYR A 213 -16.23 7.35 0.95
CA TYR A 213 -15.09 8.24 0.66
C TYR A 213 -14.49 8.89 1.91
N PHE A 214 -14.94 8.50 3.11
CA PHE A 214 -14.43 9.04 4.36
C PHE A 214 -13.34 8.14 4.97
N PRO A 215 -12.06 8.54 4.94
CA PRO A 215 -10.96 7.70 5.41
C PRO A 215 -10.90 7.68 6.95
N ARG A 216 -10.96 6.48 7.51
CA ARG A 216 -10.66 6.22 8.93
C ARG A 216 -9.16 6.44 9.19
N PRO A 217 -8.79 7.05 10.33
CA PRO A 217 -7.39 7.23 10.71
C PRO A 217 -6.60 5.92 10.68
N CYS A 218 -5.51 5.92 9.91
CA CYS A 218 -4.58 4.80 9.84
C CYS A 218 -3.12 5.24 9.95
N VAL A 219 -2.33 4.42 10.64
CA VAL A 219 -0.87 4.43 10.59
C VAL A 219 -0.42 3.59 9.39
N LEU A 220 0.66 4.01 8.73
CA LEU A 220 1.19 3.34 7.54
C LEU A 220 2.48 2.56 7.85
N TYR A 221 2.69 1.47 7.10
CA TYR A 221 3.88 0.62 7.17
C TYR A 221 4.49 0.43 5.78
N PRO A 222 5.15 1.46 5.22
CA PRO A 222 5.65 1.43 3.85
C PRO A 222 6.58 0.24 3.57
N GLU A 223 6.31 -0.48 2.49
CA GLU A 223 7.10 -1.61 2.01
C GLU A 223 7.38 -1.45 0.51
N ARG A 224 8.64 -1.58 0.10
CA ARG A 224 9.04 -1.56 -1.30
C ARG A 224 8.95 -2.96 -1.90
N VAL A 225 8.21 -3.09 -2.98
CA VAL A 225 8.03 -4.33 -3.73
C VAL A 225 8.33 -4.11 -5.21
N THR A 226 8.66 -5.20 -5.91
CA THR A 226 8.78 -5.19 -7.37
C THR A 226 7.44 -5.58 -7.99
N GLU A 227 6.99 -4.80 -8.97
CA GLU A 227 5.82 -5.06 -9.80
C GLU A 227 6.18 -5.16 -11.27
N TYR A 228 5.30 -5.80 -12.02
CA TYR A 228 5.31 -5.87 -13.47
C TYR A 228 3.98 -5.30 -14.02
N PRO A 229 3.92 -4.94 -15.32
CA PRO A 229 2.73 -4.32 -15.89
C PRO A 229 1.49 -5.19 -15.74
N ASP A 230 0.38 -4.56 -15.36
CA ASP A 230 -0.94 -5.18 -15.33
C ASP A 230 -1.29 -5.90 -16.66
N PRO A 231 -2.05 -7.00 -16.63
CA PRO A 231 -2.45 -7.70 -17.85
C PRO A 231 -3.03 -6.80 -18.96
N PHE A 232 -3.83 -5.78 -18.61
CA PHE A 232 -4.41 -4.83 -19.58
C PHE A 232 -3.37 -3.88 -20.19
N GLU A 233 -2.20 -3.71 -19.57
CA GLU A 233 -1.06 -2.98 -20.16
C GLU A 233 -0.10 -3.89 -20.91
N PHE A 234 0.09 -5.11 -20.40
CA PHE A 234 1.02 -6.05 -20.98
C PHE A 234 0.46 -6.65 -22.27
N TYR A 235 -0.87 -6.84 -22.34
CA TYR A 235 -1.60 -7.43 -23.45
C TYR A 235 -2.70 -6.49 -23.98
N PRO A 236 -2.34 -5.34 -24.58
CA PRO A 236 -3.32 -4.33 -24.95
C PRO A 236 -4.32 -4.86 -26.00
N ALA A 237 -5.61 -4.67 -25.69
CA ALA A 237 -6.83 -4.85 -26.49
C ALA A 237 -6.71 -5.66 -27.80
N GLY A 238 -7.06 -6.95 -27.73
CA GLY A 238 -7.32 -7.81 -28.89
C GLY A 238 -6.63 -9.18 -28.85
N ILE A 239 -5.67 -9.34 -27.93
CA ILE A 239 -5.03 -10.62 -27.64
C ILE A 239 -5.27 -10.87 -26.16
N GLY A 240 -6.53 -11.18 -25.81
CA GLY A 240 -6.77 -11.85 -24.53
C GLY A 240 -5.93 -13.13 -24.53
N TYR A 241 -5.30 -13.44 -23.41
CA TYR A 241 -4.52 -14.69 -23.28
C TYR A 241 -5.40 -15.95 -23.41
N ASP A 242 -6.71 -15.75 -23.49
CA ASP A 242 -7.74 -16.71 -23.91
C ASP A 242 -7.68 -17.11 -25.40
N ILE A 243 -6.51 -17.00 -26.06
CA ILE A 243 -6.29 -17.80 -27.27
C ILE A 243 -6.02 -19.22 -26.79
N GLU A 244 -7.06 -20.05 -26.80
CA GLU A 244 -6.95 -21.51 -26.68
C GLU A 244 -5.67 -21.98 -27.42
N GLY A 245 -4.65 -22.40 -26.68
CA GLY A 245 -3.41 -22.97 -27.23
C GLY A 245 -2.14 -22.11 -27.24
N ASN A 246 -2.11 -20.92 -26.62
CA ASN A 246 -0.87 -20.11 -26.51
C ASN A 246 -0.45 -19.79 -25.06
N GLU A 247 -0.54 -20.77 -24.16
CA GLU A 247 0.01 -20.62 -22.81
C GLU A 247 1.55 -20.69 -22.86
N SER A 248 2.24 -19.70 -22.28
CA SER A 248 3.70 -19.72 -22.15
C SER A 248 4.14 -20.99 -21.41
N PRO A 249 4.98 -21.88 -21.99
CA PRO A 249 5.39 -23.12 -21.33
C PRO A 249 6.06 -22.88 -19.98
N ASN A 250 6.79 -21.77 -19.85
CA ASN A 250 7.42 -21.36 -18.61
C ASN A 250 6.38 -20.90 -17.57
N LEU A 251 5.31 -20.23 -17.99
CA LEU A 251 4.21 -19.83 -17.12
C LEU A 251 3.36 -21.03 -16.69
N CYS A 252 3.15 -22.02 -17.57
CA CYS A 252 2.53 -23.30 -17.20
C CYS A 252 3.39 -24.07 -16.18
N ALA A 253 4.71 -24.08 -16.36
CA ALA A 253 5.62 -24.69 -15.40
C ALA A 253 5.59 -23.94 -14.06
N ALA A 254 5.51 -22.61 -14.07
CA ALA A 254 5.33 -21.80 -12.87
C ALA A 254 4.00 -22.05 -12.17
N LEU A 255 2.92 -22.22 -12.93
CA LEU A 255 1.60 -22.60 -12.42
C LEU A 255 1.66 -23.98 -11.76
N ALA A 256 2.31 -24.96 -12.38
CA ALA A 256 2.50 -26.28 -11.79
C ALA A 256 3.25 -26.19 -10.45
N VAL A 257 4.28 -25.34 -10.35
CA VAL A 257 4.98 -25.07 -9.08
C VAL A 257 4.01 -24.50 -8.04
N ALA A 258 3.25 -23.45 -8.38
CA ALA A 258 2.31 -22.82 -7.46
C ALA A 258 1.19 -23.77 -7.01
N GLN A 259 0.67 -24.62 -7.89
CA GLN A 259 -0.38 -25.61 -7.60
C GLN A 259 0.15 -26.85 -6.86
N SER A 260 1.43 -27.19 -7.01
CA SER A 260 2.05 -28.35 -6.34
C SER A 260 2.36 -28.10 -4.87
N GLN A 261 2.37 -26.84 -4.42
CA GLN A 261 2.60 -26.50 -3.03
C GLN A 261 1.42 -27.05 -2.20
N PRO A 262 1.66 -27.89 -1.18
CA PRO A 262 0.60 -28.35 -0.31
C PRO A 262 -0.05 -27.12 0.29
N ALA A 263 -1.26 -26.80 -0.16
CA ALA A 263 -1.95 -25.62 0.28
C ALA A 263 -2.07 -25.71 1.81
N VAL A 264 -1.42 -24.79 2.53
CA VAL A 264 -2.01 -24.31 3.77
C VAL A 264 -3.46 -23.98 3.38
N ARG A 265 -4.43 -24.56 4.07
CA ARG A 265 -5.87 -24.59 3.68
C ARG A 265 -6.46 -23.25 3.19
N GLU A 266 -5.81 -22.15 3.53
CA GLU A 266 -6.17 -20.76 3.28
C GLU A 266 -5.53 -20.14 2.03
N LEU A 267 -4.52 -20.78 1.43
CA LEU A 267 -3.92 -20.32 0.18
C LEU A 267 -4.71 -20.89 -0.99
N ARG A 268 -5.42 -20.02 -1.70
CA ARG A 268 -6.02 -20.36 -3.00
C ARG A 268 -4.92 -20.29 -4.07
N PRO A 269 -4.41 -21.41 -4.61
CA PRO A 269 -3.46 -21.36 -5.71
C PRO A 269 -4.17 -20.80 -6.95
N PRO A 270 -3.42 -20.22 -7.90
CA PRO A 270 -4.01 -19.73 -9.14
C PRO A 270 -4.71 -20.84 -9.92
N ALA A 271 -5.86 -20.51 -10.50
CA ALA A 271 -6.69 -21.44 -11.27
C ALA A 271 -6.12 -21.73 -12.67
N GLY A 272 -5.30 -20.83 -13.20
CA GLY A 272 -4.71 -20.89 -14.53
C GLY A 272 -3.49 -19.99 -14.67
N ALA A 273 -2.85 -20.02 -15.84
CA ALA A 273 -1.64 -19.24 -16.12
C ALA A 273 -1.90 -17.72 -16.04
N ASP A 274 -3.05 -17.27 -16.53
CA ASP A 274 -3.46 -15.86 -16.48
C ASP A 274 -3.75 -15.40 -15.06
N ASP A 275 -4.48 -16.22 -14.29
CA ASP A 275 -4.74 -15.97 -12.87
C ASP A 275 -3.42 -15.93 -12.08
N LEU A 276 -2.44 -16.77 -12.42
CA LEU A 276 -1.10 -16.72 -11.81
C LEU A 276 -0.44 -15.37 -12.13
N TYR A 277 -0.44 -14.94 -13.39
CA TYR A 277 0.19 -13.68 -13.75
C TYR A 277 -0.49 -12.50 -13.05
N GLN A 278 -1.81 -12.36 -13.25
CA GLN A 278 -2.61 -11.27 -12.71
C GLN A 278 -2.52 -11.21 -11.18
N CYS A 279 -2.78 -12.32 -10.50
CA CYS A 279 -2.95 -12.30 -9.06
C CYS A 279 -1.64 -12.45 -8.28
N TRP A 280 -0.58 -13.02 -8.88
CA TRP A 280 0.64 -13.37 -8.12
C TRP A 280 1.95 -12.80 -8.68
N LEU A 281 2.04 -12.46 -9.97
CA LEU A 281 3.30 -12.04 -10.60
C LEU A 281 3.29 -10.59 -11.11
N SER A 282 2.11 -9.98 -11.27
CA SER A 282 1.93 -8.66 -11.89
C SER A 282 1.94 -7.51 -10.87
N THR A 283 0.76 -7.02 -10.50
CA THR A 283 0.56 -5.83 -9.67
C THR A 283 -0.10 -6.20 -8.36
N VAL A 284 0.24 -5.46 -7.31
CA VAL A 284 -0.47 -5.50 -6.04
C VAL A 284 -1.71 -4.64 -6.09
N GLU A 285 -2.78 -5.14 -5.48
CA GLU A 285 -3.97 -4.36 -5.15
C GLU A 285 -3.71 -3.48 -3.93
N GLY A 286 -4.44 -2.37 -3.83
CA GLY A 286 -4.49 -1.57 -2.61
C GLY A 286 -3.81 -0.22 -2.69
N THR A 287 -3.57 0.35 -1.51
CA THR A 287 -3.03 1.70 -1.38
C THR A 287 -1.51 1.67 -1.55
N LYS A 288 -1.03 2.20 -2.67
CA LYS A 288 0.39 2.16 -3.05
C LYS A 288 0.85 3.40 -3.78
N VAL A 289 2.16 3.65 -3.73
CA VAL A 289 2.84 4.73 -4.48
C VAL A 289 3.73 4.14 -5.57
N GLY A 290 3.72 4.76 -6.75
CA GLY A 290 4.54 4.34 -7.88
C GLY A 290 4.09 3.00 -8.47
N GLY A 291 5.03 2.21 -9.01
CA GLY A 291 4.70 0.93 -9.64
C GLY A 291 3.85 1.06 -10.90
N TYR A 292 2.99 0.07 -11.13
CA TYR A 292 1.97 0.06 -12.18
C TYR A 292 0.57 0.21 -11.58
N PRO A 293 -0.37 0.88 -12.24
CA PRO A 293 -1.78 0.77 -11.90
C PRO A 293 -2.22 -0.70 -11.98
N ASP A 294 -2.96 -1.17 -10.99
CA ASP A 294 -3.65 -2.47 -11.02
C ASP A 294 -5.02 -2.25 -11.65
N TRP A 295 -5.16 -2.39 -12.97
CA TRP A 295 -6.39 -1.98 -13.64
C TRP A 295 -7.57 -2.88 -13.27
N VAL A 296 -8.76 -2.31 -13.08
CA VAL A 296 -10.00 -3.10 -12.95
C VAL A 296 -10.58 -3.37 -14.33
N GLN A 297 -10.47 -2.38 -15.22
CA GLN A 297 -10.97 -2.39 -16.58
C GLN A 297 -9.80 -2.10 -17.54
N ASP A 298 -10.06 -1.60 -18.74
CA ASP A 298 -9.01 -1.27 -19.70
C ASP A 298 -7.97 -0.28 -19.14
N SER A 299 -6.71 -0.45 -19.56
CA SER A 299 -5.63 0.44 -19.15
C SER A 299 -5.79 1.84 -19.76
N HIS A 300 -5.78 2.88 -18.93
CA HIS A 300 -5.99 4.26 -19.37
C HIS A 300 -5.04 5.25 -18.71
N TYR A 301 -4.05 5.75 -19.44
CA TYR A 301 -3.20 6.84 -18.94
C TYR A 301 -3.68 8.19 -19.48
N PRO A 302 -4.00 9.15 -18.60
CA PRO A 302 -4.47 10.44 -19.05
C PRO A 302 -3.33 11.27 -19.66
N ASN A 303 -3.69 12.19 -20.55
CA ASN A 303 -2.78 13.20 -21.06
C ASN A 303 -2.93 14.51 -20.29
N CYS A 304 -1.81 15.16 -20.00
CA CYS A 304 -1.81 16.51 -19.47
C CYS A 304 -2.16 17.53 -20.56
N GLY A 305 -2.67 18.70 -20.19
CA GLY A 305 -2.91 19.81 -21.13
C GLY A 305 -1.65 20.31 -21.86
N CYS A 306 -0.45 19.95 -21.38
CA CYS A 306 0.81 20.20 -22.10
C CYS A 306 1.16 19.14 -23.16
N GLY A 307 0.32 18.11 -23.34
CA GLY A 307 0.52 17.03 -24.31
C GLY A 307 1.33 15.83 -23.80
N ALA A 308 1.88 15.90 -22.58
CA ALA A 308 2.61 14.78 -21.99
C ALA A 308 1.65 13.70 -21.44
N LYS A 309 1.95 12.43 -21.72
CA LYS A 309 1.34 11.29 -21.02
C LYS A 309 1.66 11.40 -19.53
N MET A 310 0.65 11.35 -18.68
CA MET A 310 0.85 11.46 -17.23
C MET A 310 1.40 10.16 -16.65
N GLU A 311 2.15 10.29 -15.55
CA GLU A 311 2.75 9.16 -14.83
C GLU A 311 1.83 8.70 -13.71
N HIS A 312 1.77 7.40 -13.46
CA HIS A 312 1.09 6.87 -12.27
C HIS A 312 1.80 7.38 -11.01
N LEU A 313 1.07 8.11 -10.16
CA LEU A 313 1.59 8.62 -8.89
C LEU A 313 1.29 7.65 -7.76
N LEU A 314 0.02 7.28 -7.58
CA LEU A 314 -0.45 6.36 -6.55
C LEU A 314 -1.81 5.77 -6.91
N SER A 315 -2.08 4.57 -6.37
CA SER A 315 -3.42 3.99 -6.29
C SER A 315 -3.93 4.09 -4.87
N PHE A 316 -5.23 4.35 -4.71
CA PHE A 316 -5.96 4.21 -3.46
C PHE A 316 -7.01 3.12 -3.66
N GLY A 317 -6.71 1.92 -3.17
CA GLY A 317 -7.58 0.76 -3.33
C GLY A 317 -8.74 0.75 -2.34
N SER A 318 -9.86 0.10 -2.71
CA SER A 318 -10.87 -0.28 -1.72
C SER A 318 -10.30 -1.30 -0.75
N TRP A 319 -9.51 -2.26 -1.25
CA TRP A 319 -8.95 -3.36 -0.49
C TRP A 319 -7.43 -3.48 -0.70
N GLU A 320 -6.71 -3.95 0.32
CA GLU A 320 -5.25 -4.19 0.25
C GLU A 320 -4.87 -5.55 -0.37
N TRP A 321 -5.87 -6.41 -0.60
CA TRP A 321 -5.81 -7.72 -1.23
C TRP A 321 -7.25 -8.20 -1.46
N GLY A 322 -7.46 -9.28 -2.21
CA GLY A 322 -8.76 -9.89 -2.48
C GLY A 322 -8.67 -11.41 -2.56
N GLY A 323 -9.80 -12.09 -2.72
CA GLY A 323 -9.89 -13.55 -2.60
C GLY A 323 -9.02 -14.35 -3.61
N ASN A 324 -8.61 -13.74 -4.72
CA ASN A 324 -7.78 -14.40 -5.72
C ASN A 324 -6.28 -14.10 -5.56
N ASN A 325 -5.91 -13.04 -4.84
CA ASN A 325 -4.53 -12.53 -4.80
C ASN A 325 -3.91 -12.58 -3.38
N TRP A 326 -4.70 -12.92 -2.35
CA TRP A 326 -4.27 -13.00 -0.95
C TRP A 326 -3.11 -13.99 -0.71
N GLY A 327 -2.93 -14.97 -1.58
CA GLY A 327 -1.83 -15.93 -1.53
C GLY A 327 -0.49 -15.27 -1.75
N ARG A 328 -0.43 -14.25 -2.62
CA ARG A 328 0.77 -13.48 -2.90
C ARG A 328 0.91 -12.23 -2.04
N TRP A 329 -0.20 -11.54 -1.76
CA TRP A 329 -0.16 -10.15 -1.30
C TRP A 329 -0.54 -9.93 0.17
N VAL A 330 -1.07 -10.92 0.88
CA VAL A 330 -1.15 -10.82 2.35
C VAL A 330 0.27 -10.91 2.91
N ALA A 331 0.65 -9.91 3.69
CA ALA A 331 1.95 -9.89 4.33
C ALA A 331 2.14 -11.13 5.21
N VAL A 332 3.36 -11.67 5.23
CA VAL A 332 3.72 -12.86 6.02
C VAL A 332 3.27 -12.70 7.47
N GLU A 333 3.53 -11.56 8.08
CA GLU A 333 3.19 -11.27 9.47
C GLU A 333 1.68 -11.21 9.74
N ASP A 334 0.87 -10.94 8.71
CA ASP A 334 -0.57 -10.81 8.83
C ASP A 334 -1.31 -12.10 8.41
N ARG A 335 -0.61 -13.17 8.01
CA ARG A 335 -1.24 -14.45 7.61
C ARG A 335 -2.28 -15.00 8.58
N PRO A 336 -2.09 -14.94 9.93
CA PRO A 336 -3.12 -15.42 10.86
C PRO A 336 -4.48 -14.73 10.70
N ILE A 337 -4.55 -13.56 10.04
CA ILE A 337 -5.83 -12.87 9.76
C ILE A 337 -6.71 -13.65 8.77
N LEU A 338 -6.13 -14.53 7.94
CA LEU A 338 -6.88 -15.31 6.96
C LEU A 338 -7.84 -16.31 7.61
N SER A 339 -7.52 -16.82 8.80
CA SER A 339 -8.42 -17.65 9.61
C SER A 339 -9.45 -16.85 10.41
N ALA A 340 -9.31 -15.52 10.48
CA ALA A 340 -10.15 -14.65 11.31
C ALA A 340 -11.52 -14.39 10.68
N ALA A 341 -12.46 -13.87 11.49
CA ALA A 341 -13.76 -13.44 10.98
C ALA A 341 -13.60 -12.26 10.01
N PHE A 342 -14.50 -12.12 9.03
CA PHE A 342 -14.45 -11.05 8.03
C PHE A 342 -14.28 -9.64 8.63
N ARG A 343 -15.00 -9.34 9.72
CA ARG A 343 -14.88 -8.05 10.42
C ARG A 343 -13.49 -7.78 10.99
N GLU A 344 -12.78 -8.82 11.42
CA GLU A 344 -11.40 -8.70 11.91
C GLU A 344 -10.45 -8.51 10.72
N GLN A 345 -10.69 -9.21 9.61
CA GLN A 345 -9.94 -9.02 8.36
C GLN A 345 -10.00 -7.57 7.87
N GLU A 346 -11.13 -6.86 8.04
CA GLU A 346 -11.24 -5.45 7.66
C GLU A 346 -10.17 -4.55 8.30
N SER A 347 -9.60 -4.92 9.46
CA SER A 347 -8.51 -4.16 10.10
C SER A 347 -7.17 -4.20 9.33
N VAL A 348 -7.05 -5.10 8.35
CA VAL A 348 -5.87 -5.25 7.47
C VAL A 348 -6.26 -5.06 6.01
N HIS A 349 -7.37 -5.66 5.60
CA HIS A 349 -7.91 -5.67 4.25
C HIS A 349 -8.46 -4.31 3.81
N ARG A 350 -9.14 -3.57 4.73
CA ARG A 350 -9.82 -2.29 4.46
C ARG A 350 -9.73 -1.37 5.68
N ALA A 351 -8.51 -1.19 6.19
CA ALA A 351 -8.29 -0.44 7.42
C ALA A 351 -8.87 0.99 7.34
N HIS A 352 -8.62 1.68 6.22
CA HIS A 352 -9.09 3.04 5.96
C HIS A 352 -10.61 3.15 5.78
N GLY A 353 -11.34 2.06 5.58
CA GLY A 353 -12.80 2.08 5.47
C GLY A 353 -13.37 2.55 4.13
N CYS A 354 -12.59 3.27 3.32
CA CYS A 354 -13.03 3.70 1.98
C CYS A 354 -13.36 2.52 1.06
N THR A 355 -14.34 2.73 0.17
CA THR A 355 -14.75 1.80 -0.90
C THR A 355 -15.05 2.65 -2.14
N PHE A 356 -14.60 2.20 -3.31
CA PHE A 356 -14.76 2.92 -4.57
C PHE A 356 -15.65 2.11 -5.51
N GLY A 357 -16.95 2.43 -5.55
CA GLY A 357 -17.92 1.67 -6.36
C GLY A 357 -17.99 0.21 -5.92
N ASP A 358 -18.05 -0.72 -6.88
CA ASP A 358 -17.99 -2.15 -6.58
C ASP A 358 -16.54 -2.62 -6.31
N ALA A 359 -16.02 -2.24 -5.14
CA ALA A 359 -14.70 -2.60 -4.63
C ALA A 359 -13.54 -2.28 -5.59
N GLY A 360 -13.67 -1.16 -6.31
CA GLY A 360 -12.69 -0.66 -7.24
C GLY A 360 -11.53 0.07 -6.56
N ARG A 361 -10.92 0.99 -7.30
CA ARG A 361 -9.82 1.82 -6.81
C ARG A 361 -9.70 3.12 -7.57
N MET A 362 -9.20 4.13 -6.89
CA MET A 362 -8.90 5.43 -7.45
C MET A 362 -7.42 5.48 -7.86
N TYR A 363 -7.16 5.89 -9.10
CA TYR A 363 -5.81 6.09 -9.63
C TYR A 363 -5.51 7.58 -9.70
N VAL A 364 -4.34 7.99 -9.22
CA VAL A 364 -3.88 9.36 -9.28
C VAL A 364 -2.66 9.43 -10.18
N PHE A 365 -2.70 10.34 -11.15
CA PHE A 365 -1.66 10.59 -12.13
C PHE A 365 -1.06 11.97 -11.97
N VAL A 366 0.20 12.11 -12.32
CA VAL A 366 0.95 13.36 -12.21
C VAL A 366 1.62 13.74 -13.53
N CYS A 367 1.64 15.03 -13.84
CA CYS A 367 2.51 15.61 -14.85
C CYS A 367 3.50 16.56 -14.20
N ARG A 368 4.78 16.24 -14.33
CA ARG A 368 5.89 16.96 -13.68
C ARG A 368 6.53 18.04 -14.55
N ASN A 369 6.00 18.27 -15.76
CA ASN A 369 6.50 19.29 -16.68
C ASN A 369 6.11 20.73 -16.25
N HIS A 370 5.45 20.87 -15.11
CA HIS A 370 4.95 22.13 -14.59
C HIS A 370 5.63 22.44 -13.25
N ARG A 371 5.80 23.73 -12.95
CA ARG A 371 6.38 24.17 -11.68
C ARG A 371 5.61 23.60 -10.48
N GLU A 372 4.30 23.62 -10.57
CA GLU A 372 3.39 22.89 -9.69
C GLU A 372 2.87 21.68 -10.47
N PRO A 373 3.14 20.44 -10.03
CA PRO A 373 2.72 19.26 -10.78
C PRO A 373 1.21 19.23 -11.00
N HIS A 374 0.78 19.00 -12.24
CA HIS A 374 -0.64 18.82 -12.53
C HIS A 374 -1.06 17.41 -12.12
N ILE A 375 -2.26 17.29 -11.56
CA ILE A 375 -2.84 16.04 -11.09
C ILE A 375 -4.10 15.73 -11.88
N ARG A 376 -4.30 14.46 -12.21
CA ARG A 376 -5.59 13.91 -12.63
C ARG A 376 -5.86 12.66 -11.84
N ALA A 377 -7.12 12.40 -11.55
CA ALA A 377 -7.53 11.13 -10.98
C ALA A 377 -8.80 10.65 -11.65
N PHE A 378 -9.00 9.35 -11.59
CA PHE A 378 -10.26 8.70 -11.88
C PHE A 378 -10.31 7.37 -11.14
N MET A 379 -11.47 6.73 -11.10
CA MET A 379 -11.58 5.37 -10.58
C MET A 379 -12.10 4.38 -11.61
N GLN A 380 -11.79 3.11 -11.38
CA GLN A 380 -12.47 2.00 -12.03
C GLN A 380 -13.04 1.07 -10.97
N CYS A 381 -14.15 0.42 -11.25
CA CYS A 381 -14.74 -0.67 -10.47
C CYS A 381 -15.34 -1.72 -11.41
N SER A 382 -15.75 -2.86 -10.84
CA SER A 382 -16.32 -3.98 -11.63
C SER A 382 -17.67 -3.64 -12.25
#